data_AF-A0A7C1W430-F1
#
_entry.id   AF-A0A7C1W430-F1
#
_cell.length_a   1.000
_cell.length_b   1.000
_cell.length_c   1.000
_cell.angle_alpha   90.00
_cell.angle_beta   90.00
_cell.angle_gamma   90.00
#
_symmetry.space_group_name_H-M   'P 1'
#
loop_
_entity.id
_entity.type
_entity.pdbx_description
1 polymer ?
#
loop_
_entity_poly.entity_id
_entity_poly.type
_entity_poly.pdbx_seq_one_letter_code
_entity_poly.pdbx_strand_id
1 'polypeptide(L)' 'MEETLYSIEIHKDGDMYLGRIYSDVDGVKEFKNHRIESLLRDITFDIQLALDEFSNRSMEFAEGEGQAETEV' A
#
# COMPACT_ATOMS: atom_id res chain seq x y z
N MET A 1 1.94 -20.41 -5.61
CA MET A 1 2.65 -19.34 -6.35
C MET A 1 2.48 -18.11 -5.48
N GLU A 2 3.55 -17.39 -5.15
CA GLU A 2 3.39 -16.12 -4.42
C GLU A 2 2.74 -15.10 -5.35
N GLU A 3 1.66 -14.47 -4.89
CA GLU A 3 1.00 -13.40 -5.64
C GLU A 3 1.84 -12.12 -5.52
N THR A 4 2.02 -11.42 -6.64
CA THR A 4 2.73 -10.14 -6.64
C THR A 4 1.82 -9.08 -6.04
N LEU A 5 2.18 -8.55 -4.88
CA LEU A 5 1.39 -7.52 -4.19
C LEU A 5 1.48 -6.15 -4.89
N TYR A 6 2.68 -5.80 -5.34
CA TYR A 6 2.97 -4.52 -5.98
C TYR A 6 3.96 -4.71 -7.13
N SER A 7 3.69 -4.08 -8.27
CA SER A 7 4.68 -3.85 -9.33
C SER A 7 5.15 -2.41 -9.24
N ILE A 8 6.47 -2.18 -9.35
CA ILE A 8 7.07 -0.84 -9.20
C ILE A 8 7.95 -0.54 -10.41
N GLU A 9 7.66 0.57 -11.07
CA GLU A 9 8.49 1.10 -12.17
C GLU A 9 9.15 2.40 -11.71
N ILE A 10 10.44 2.56 -12.00
CA ILE A 10 11.17 3.79 -11.71
C ILE A 10 11.87 4.26 -12.99
N HIS A 11 11.57 5.49 -13.38
CA HIS A 11 12.16 6.16 -14.53
C HIS A 11 12.93 7.39 -14.06
N LYS A 12 14.09 7.66 -14.68
CA LYS A 12 14.79 8.93 -14.54
C LYS A 12 14.42 9.83 -15.72
N ASP A 13 13.90 11.01 -15.42
CA ASP A 13 13.52 12.03 -16.40
C ASP A 13 14.23 13.35 -16.06
N GLY A 14 15.34 13.61 -16.76
CA GLY A 14 16.23 14.74 -16.45
C GLY A 14 16.81 14.67 -15.03
N ASP A 15 16.52 15.69 -14.23
CA ASP A 15 16.94 15.82 -12.82
C ASP A 15 15.94 15.25 -11.82
N MET A 16 14.87 14.58 -12.29
CA MET A 16 13.88 13.96 -11.45
C MET A 16 13.79 12.45 -11.69
N TYR A 17 13.32 11.75 -10.66
CA TYR A 17 12.90 10.37 -10.71
C TYR A 17 11.37 10.31 -10.60
N LEU A 18 10.77 9.52 -11.48
CA LEU A 18 9.36 9.18 -11.51
C LEU A 18 9.20 7.73 -11.08
N GLY A 19 8.50 7.49 -9.99
CA GLY A 19 8.11 6.16 -9.53
C GLY A 19 6.63 5.92 -9.84
N ARG A 20 6.29 4.71 -10.29
CA ARG A 20 4.91 4.24 -10.44
C ARG A 20 4.75 2.93 -9.68
N ILE A 21 3.77 2.88 -8.79
CA ILE A 21 3.37 1.66 -8.10
C ILE A 21 2.04 1.21 -8.70
N TYR A 22 1.95 -0.06 -9.05
CA TYR A 22 0.75 -0.71 -9.56
C TYR A 22 0.35 -1.81 -8.58
N SER A 23 -0.91 -1.81 -8.18
CA SER A 23 -1.52 -2.90 -7.41
C SER A 23 -2.97 -3.09 -7.84
N ASP A 24 -3.49 -4.30 -7.63
CA ASP A 24 -4.89 -4.59 -7.92
C ASP A 24 -5.86 -3.90 -6.94
N VAL A 25 -5.36 -3.52 -5.75
CA VAL A 25 -6.16 -2.94 -4.67
C VAL A 25 -6.25 -1.42 -4.79
N ASP A 26 -5.12 -0.73 -4.95
CA ASP A 26 -5.04 0.73 -4.96
C ASP A 26 -4.88 1.34 -6.36
N GLY A 27 -4.83 0.49 -7.40
CA GLY A 27 -4.59 0.94 -8.77
C GLY A 27 -3.17 1.45 -8.96
N VAL A 28 -3.03 2.62 -9.61
CA VAL A 28 -1.73 3.22 -9.95
C VAL A 28 -1.47 4.47 -9.10
N LYS A 29 -0.33 4.49 -8.40
CA LYS A 29 0.17 5.69 -7.69
C LYS A 29 1.47 6.18 -8.33
N GLU A 30 1.59 7.49 -8.51
CA GLU A 30 2.80 8.13 -9.06
C GLU A 30 3.53 8.94 -7.98
N PHE A 31 4.86 8.81 -7.95
CA PHE A 31 5.78 9.51 -7.04
C PHE A 31 6.81 10.27 -7.86
N LYS A 32 7.21 11.45 -7.41
CA LYS A 32 8.25 12.26 -8.08
C LYS A 32 9.23 12.81 -7.07
N ASN A 33 10.51 12.66 -7.33
CA ASN A 33 11.55 13.21 -6.46
C ASN A 33 12.85 13.51 -7.20
N HIS A 34 13.63 14.49 -6.74
CA HIS A 34 14.95 14.79 -7.32
C HIS A 34 16.01 13.77 -6.89
N ARG A 35 15.77 13.06 -5.79
CA ARG A 35 16.68 12.05 -5.22
C ARG A 35 15.99 10.69 -5.19
N ILE A 36 16.71 9.67 -5.65
CA ILE A 36 16.18 8.31 -5.72
C ILE A 36 15.87 7.76 -4.32
N GLU A 37 16.70 8.11 -3.33
CA GLU A 37 16.53 7.67 -1.94
C GLU A 37 15.26 8.24 -1.32
N SER A 38 14.92 9.49 -1.67
CA SER A 38 13.70 10.13 -1.23
C SER A 38 12.48 9.50 -1.93
N LEU A 39 12.56 9.25 -3.24
CA LEU A 39 11.50 8.54 -3.96
C LEU A 39 11.20 7.15 -3.36
N LEU A 40 12.25 6.35 -3.12
CA LEU A 40 12.12 5.01 -2.53
C LEU A 40 11.55 5.07 -1.11
N ARG A 41 11.94 6.07 -0.33
CA ARG A 41 11.37 6.30 1.00
C ARG A 41 9.87 6.58 0.91
N ASP A 42 9.45 7.49 0.03
CA ASP A 42 8.05 7.84 -0.15
C ASP A 42 7.21 6.62 -0.56
N ILE A 43 7.71 5.84 -1.53
CA ILE A 43 7.12 4.56 -1.98
C ILE A 43 6.98 3.56 -0.82
N THR A 44 8.04 3.39 -0.03
CA THR A 44 8.04 2.42 1.07
C THR A 44 7.05 2.82 2.17
N PHE A 45 6.98 4.11 2.50
CA PHE A 45 6.02 4.62 3.50
C PHE A 45 4.58 4.42 3.05
N ASP A 46 4.27 4.69 1.78
CA ASP A 46 2.92 4.49 1.25
C ASP A 46 2.48 3.03 1.31
N ILE A 47 3.37 2.10 0.92
CA ILE A 47 3.09 0.66 1.03
C ILE A 47 2.87 0.23 2.48
N GLN A 48 3.72 0.70 3.40
CA GLN A 48 3.56 0.38 4.84
C GLN A 48 2.23 0.88 5.38
N LEU A 49 1.84 2.11 5.04
CA LEU A 49 0.57 2.69 5.46
C LEU A 49 -0.61 1.87 4.93
N ALA A 50 -0.60 1.51 3.65
CA ALA A 50 -1.66 0.70 3.05
C ALA A 50 -1.77 -0.68 3.70
N LEU A 51 -0.64 -1.32 4.04
CA LEU A 51 -0.63 -2.61 4.74
C LEU A 51 -1.15 -2.48 6.18
N ASP A 52 -0.78 -1.43 6.90
CA ASP A 52 -1.25 -1.17 8.27
C ASP A 52 -2.76 -0.89 8.28
N GLU A 53 -3.27 -0.11 7.32
CA GLU A 53 -4.71 0.12 7.15
C GLU A 53 -5.46 -1.18 6.85
N PHE A 54 -4.91 -2.04 5.98
CA PHE A 54 -5.52 -3.33 5.66
C PHE A 54 -5.56 -4.26 6.89
N SER A 55 -4.48 -4.29 7.67
CA SER A 55 -4.38 -5.11 8.88
C SER A 55 -5.34 -4.62 9.97
N ASN A 56 -5.47 -3.30 10.15
CA ASN A 56 -6.41 -2.72 11.11
C ASN A 56 -7.87 -2.98 10.71
N ARG A 57 -8.23 -2.83 9.43
CA ARG A 57 -9.59 -3.15 8.94
C ARG A 57 -9.90 -4.63 9.13
N SER A 58 -8.94 -5.52 8.88
CA SER A 58 -9.12 -6.97 9.06
C SER A 58 -9.40 -7.35 10.53
N MET A 59 -8.78 -6.65 11.50
CA MET A 59 -9.13 -6.81 12.92
C MET A 59 -10.54 -6.30 13.23
N GLU A 60 -10.91 -5.13 12.69
CA GLU A 60 -12.22 -4.52 12.94
C GLU A 60 -13.40 -5.36 12.41
N PHE A 61 -13.21 -6.07 11.29
CA PHE A 61 -14.19 -7.04 10.77
C PHE A 61 -14.28 -8.32 11.61
N ALA A 62 -13.17 -8.79 12.20
CA ALA A 62 -13.17 -10.01 13.03
C ALA A 62 -13.82 -9.80 14.41
N GLU A 63 -13.79 -8.58 14.94
CA GLU A 63 -14.42 -8.25 16.23
C GLU A 63 -15.94 -7.98 16.12
N GLY A 64 -16.47 -7.77 14.90
CA GLY A 64 -17.89 -7.47 14.65
C GLY A 64 -18.84 -8.68 14.61
N GLU A 65 -18.33 -9.91 14.51
CA GLU A 65 -19.16 -11.13 14.43
C GLU A 65 -19.41 -11.81 15.79
N GLY A 66 -18.97 -11.22 16.90
CA GLY A 66 -19.01 -11.82 18.24
C GLY A 66 -20.21 -11.45 19.13
N GLN A 67 -21.21 -10.71 18.65
CA GLN A 67 -22.37 -10.30 19.45
C GLN A 67 -23.70 -10.51 18.74
N ALA A 68 -24.08 -11.77 18.56
CA ALA A 68 -25.48 -12.16 18.55
C ALA A 68 -25.59 -13.54 19.22
N GLU A 69 -26.68 -13.74 19.97
CA GLU A 69 -27.07 -14.98 20.64
C GLU A 69 -26.32 -15.21 21.98
N THR A 70 -26.93 -15.11 23.16
CA THR A 70 -28.25 -15.62 23.54
C THR A 70 -28.74 -14.96 24.84
N GLU A 71 -29.89 -14.28 24.79
CA GLU A 71 -30.80 -14.18 25.94
C GLU A 71 -31.81 -15.32 25.80
N VAL A 72 -31.80 -16.32 26.70
CA VAL A 72 -32.97 -16.92 27.39
C VAL A 72 -32.49 -17.70 28.61
#